data_AF-A0A1S2K8N5-F1
#
_entry.id   AF-A0A1S2K8N5-F1
#
_cell.length_a   1.000
_cell.length_b   1.000
_cell.length_c   1.000
_cell.angle_alpha   90.00
_cell.angle_beta   90.00
_cell.angle_gamma   90.00
#
_symmetry.space_group_name_H-M   'P 1'
#
loop_
_entity.id
_entity.type
_entity.pdbx_description
1 polymer ?
#
loop_
_entity_poly.entity_id
_entity_poly.type
_entity_poly.pdbx_seq_one_letter_code
_entity_poly.pdbx_strand_id
1 'polypeptide(L)'
;MRVSIDKAPEGLSPEATEQLRRFGILADDEDGADASDPAPEGDGGDEEAPYGYWPEPCANCGKLIPRAKPAGAGRPPEYCDKDCQNERKAARARERNAPGLPGQMLRLDELVTRIEQVASDTRLELKKVNSPEGIEARLAAARAANQQDVARANQATVQAQADASAARAEAHQAAADREAAEAAAERDRAAREAAEEAREVAEQNARTAEFRRDQAERNAADAAAAQQLAEEQRAAAADRAERAEREAADAIEQRDTATEQRDQARQAAAAAQARAEAAEQERARAEARADAAERACQEAVRARDEARRVAAEAADRAAAAVAAQARAEAEKDELTAGYADLMRSLKEVKREREEAQDQATEYSRRRVEEEKRAERAEERQQQAEGRAERAEQRAEAAIGRAERQRDALAAELAAERTARLEAERGQAVAEQQAKDAQHQLAQARDNYDRLGAELRAYGQEIDALKEELRQERRTKKPARGRKPKPAEEETPEPIPGQTSVPMPGDAEGEPR
;
A
#
# COMPACT_ATOMS: atom_id res chain seq x y z
N MET A 1 -54.37 -18.24 10.31
CA MET A 1 -54.10 -18.68 11.70
C MET A 1 -53.24 -17.61 12.35
N ARG A 2 -53.83 -16.70 13.13
CA ARG A 2 -53.08 -15.77 13.99
C ARG A 2 -52.93 -16.46 15.34
N VAL A 3 -51.69 -16.67 15.78
CA VAL A 3 -51.37 -17.29 17.07
C VAL A 3 -51.29 -16.16 18.08
N SER A 4 -52.31 -15.98 18.92
CA SER A 4 -52.22 -15.12 20.11
C SER A 4 -51.40 -15.83 21.17
N ILE A 5 -50.48 -15.11 21.79
CA ILE A 5 -49.65 -15.61 22.89
C ILE A 5 -50.10 -14.85 24.15
N ASP A 6 -50.82 -15.53 25.04
CA ASP A 6 -51.48 -14.91 26.20
C ASP A 6 -50.52 -14.50 27.34
N LYS A 7 -49.20 -14.62 27.14
CA LYS A 7 -48.19 -14.22 28.14
C LYS A 7 -46.91 -13.73 27.48
N ALA A 8 -46.47 -12.54 27.89
CA ALA A 8 -45.18 -11.99 27.46
C ALA A 8 -44.03 -12.88 27.98
N PRO A 9 -43.03 -13.23 27.13
CA PRO A 9 -41.86 -13.97 27.58
C PRO A 9 -41.02 -13.10 28.53
N GLU A 10 -40.61 -13.70 29.66
CA GLU A 10 -39.82 -13.02 30.70
C GLU A 10 -38.47 -12.55 30.14
N GLY A 11 -38.19 -11.24 30.23
CA GLY A 11 -36.92 -10.63 29.80
C GLY A 11 -37.01 -9.55 28.73
N LEU A 12 -38.21 -9.19 28.25
CA LEU A 12 -38.39 -8.07 27.33
C LEU A 12 -38.28 -6.72 28.05
N SER A 13 -37.66 -5.73 27.38
CA SER A 13 -37.60 -4.36 27.89
C SER A 13 -38.99 -3.71 27.90
N PRO A 14 -39.23 -2.70 28.77
CA PRO A 14 -40.51 -2.00 28.85
C PRO A 14 -40.98 -1.45 27.49
N GLU A 15 -40.05 -0.90 26.69
CA GLU A 15 -40.34 -0.37 25.35
C GLU A 15 -40.76 -1.46 24.34
N ALA A 16 -40.16 -2.65 24.41
CA ALA A 16 -40.55 -3.76 23.55
C ALA A 16 -41.96 -4.28 23.89
N THR A 17 -42.35 -4.20 25.17
CA THR A 17 -43.67 -4.60 25.64
C THR A 17 -44.75 -3.62 25.17
N GLU A 18 -44.42 -2.32 25.14
CA GLU A 18 -45.29 -1.25 24.65
C GLU A 18 -45.47 -1.30 23.12
N GLN A 19 -44.41 -1.60 22.37
CA GLN A 19 -44.52 -1.82 20.92
C GLN A 19 -45.40 -3.03 20.58
N LEU A 20 -45.30 -4.14 21.32
CA LEU A 20 -46.12 -5.33 21.08
C LEU A 20 -47.60 -5.12 21.42
N ARG A 21 -47.94 -4.27 22.41
CA ARG A 21 -49.32 -3.82 22.66
C ARG A 21 -49.84 -2.94 21.53
N ARG A 22 -49.01 -2.03 21.01
CA ARG A 22 -49.37 -1.16 19.87
C ARG A 22 -49.68 -1.95 18.59
N PHE A 23 -49.04 -3.11 18.38
CA PHE A 23 -49.32 -4.00 17.25
C PHE A 23 -50.46 -5.01 17.51
N GLY A 24 -51.13 -4.96 18.66
CA GLY A 24 -52.29 -5.81 18.98
C GLY A 24 -51.94 -7.29 19.16
N ILE A 25 -50.69 -7.59 19.57
CA ILE A 25 -50.20 -8.96 19.77
C ILE A 25 -50.40 -9.43 21.23
N LEU A 26 -50.47 -8.49 22.18
CA LEU A 26 -50.80 -8.73 23.59
C LEU A 26 -52.17 -8.13 23.90
N ALA A 27 -53.08 -8.94 24.46
CA ALA A 27 -54.42 -8.52 24.85
C ALA A 27 -54.39 -7.78 26.20
N ASP A 28 -55.26 -6.77 26.34
CA ASP A 28 -55.43 -5.99 27.57
C ASP A 28 -56.22 -6.80 28.61
N ASP A 29 -55.56 -7.18 29.70
CA ASP A 29 -56.23 -7.63 30.92
C ASP A 29 -56.64 -6.39 31.72
N GLU A 30 -57.86 -5.89 31.51
CA GLU A 30 -58.53 -4.96 32.43
C GLU A 30 -59.89 -5.53 32.87
N ASP A 31 -59.85 -6.29 33.98
CA ASP A 31 -60.97 -6.51 34.90
C ASP A 31 -60.88 -5.45 36.02
N GLY A 32 -61.93 -4.65 36.21
CA GLY A 32 -62.00 -3.72 37.35
C GLY A 32 -63.16 -2.73 37.36
N ALA A 33 -64.35 -3.22 37.71
CA ALA A 33 -65.58 -2.54 38.15
C ALA A 33 -65.49 -1.10 38.69
N ASP A 34 -66.44 -0.24 38.29
CA ASP A 34 -67.39 0.39 39.25
C ASP A 34 -68.63 1.02 38.58
N ALA A 35 -69.68 1.17 39.40
CA ALA A 35 -71.09 1.43 39.11
C ALA A 35 -71.47 2.76 38.44
N SER A 36 -72.57 2.78 37.66
CA SER A 36 -73.84 3.53 37.93
C SER A 36 -74.67 3.78 36.66
N ASP A 37 -75.78 3.06 36.49
CA ASP A 37 -76.89 3.41 35.58
C ASP A 37 -77.82 4.45 36.22
N PRO A 38 -78.36 5.43 35.46
CA PRO A 38 -79.66 6.03 35.78
C PRO A 38 -80.78 5.45 34.92
N ALA A 39 -81.86 5.05 35.60
CA ALA A 39 -83.09 4.50 35.06
C ALA A 39 -83.88 5.48 34.16
N PRO A 40 -84.70 4.99 33.22
CA PRO A 40 -85.71 5.80 32.55
C PRO A 40 -87.03 5.80 33.33
N GLU A 41 -87.53 7.00 33.64
CA GLU A 41 -88.86 7.25 34.19
C GLU A 41 -89.94 7.06 33.11
N GLY A 42 -91.06 6.44 33.51
CA GLY A 42 -92.20 6.15 32.66
C GLY A 42 -93.30 7.21 32.68
N ASP A 43 -94.09 7.19 31.61
CA ASP A 43 -95.38 7.86 31.40
C ASP A 43 -96.19 6.89 30.51
N GLY A 44 -97.38 6.36 30.82
CA GLY A 44 -98.39 6.77 31.79
C GLY A 44 -99.75 6.94 31.10
N GLY A 45 -100.32 5.91 30.43
CA GLY A 45 -101.66 6.09 29.87
C GLY A 45 -102.16 5.02 28.90
N ASP A 46 -102.51 3.86 29.45
CA ASP A 46 -103.63 2.98 29.07
C ASP A 46 -103.40 1.71 29.90
N GLU A 47 -104.25 1.44 30.90
CA GLU A 47 -104.18 0.20 31.70
C GLU A 47 -104.48 -1.00 30.78
N GLU A 48 -103.47 -1.41 30.02
CA GLU A 48 -103.47 -2.62 29.24
C GLU A 48 -103.69 -3.77 30.22
N ALA A 49 -104.80 -4.49 30.06
CA ALA A 49 -105.20 -5.53 30.99
C ALA A 49 -103.98 -6.44 31.30
N PRO A 50 -103.66 -6.72 32.58
CA PRO A 50 -102.36 -7.30 32.99
C PRO A 50 -101.94 -8.61 32.30
N TYR A 51 -102.88 -9.28 31.62
CA TYR A 51 -102.65 -10.52 30.88
C TYR A 51 -103.24 -10.49 29.45
N GLY A 52 -103.47 -9.30 28.87
CA GLY A 52 -104.08 -9.09 27.57
C GLY A 52 -105.60 -9.34 27.55
N TYR A 53 -106.19 -9.42 26.36
CA TYR A 53 -107.61 -9.66 26.15
C TYR A 53 -107.89 -11.07 25.62
N TRP A 54 -109.11 -11.58 25.81
CA TRP A 54 -109.56 -12.81 25.13
C TRP A 54 -109.74 -12.55 23.63
N PRO A 55 -109.46 -13.54 22.75
CA PRO A 55 -109.56 -13.36 21.30
C PRO A 55 -111.00 -13.13 20.84
N GLU A 56 -111.96 -13.74 21.56
CA GLU A 56 -113.37 -13.57 21.28
C GLU A 56 -113.92 -12.37 22.07
N PRO A 57 -114.51 -11.37 21.38
CA PRO A 57 -115.15 -10.24 22.05
C PRO A 57 -116.44 -10.68 22.77
N CYS A 58 -116.91 -9.87 23.71
CA CYS A 58 -118.15 -10.09 24.44
C CYS A 58 -119.34 -10.32 23.49
N ALA A 59 -120.05 -11.43 23.68
CA ALA A 59 -121.17 -11.83 22.82
C ALA A 59 -122.41 -10.92 22.91
N ASN A 60 -122.44 -9.94 23.84
CA ASN A 60 -123.52 -8.95 23.96
C ASN A 60 -123.14 -7.58 23.39
N CYS A 61 -122.00 -7.01 23.79
CA CYS A 61 -121.62 -5.63 23.46
C CYS A 61 -120.41 -5.50 22.51
N GLY A 62 -119.73 -6.60 22.16
CA GLY A 62 -118.59 -6.59 21.24
C GLY A 62 -117.26 -6.06 21.81
N LYS A 63 -117.22 -5.63 23.08
CA LYS A 63 -115.98 -5.19 23.73
C LYS A 63 -115.02 -6.37 23.98
N LEU A 64 -113.72 -6.12 23.88
CA LEU A 64 -112.68 -7.09 24.24
C LEU A 64 -112.79 -7.44 25.74
N ILE A 65 -112.72 -8.73 26.08
CA ILE A 65 -112.86 -9.18 27.46
C ILE A 65 -111.47 -9.22 28.12
N PRO A 66 -111.19 -8.41 29.16
CA PRO A 66 -109.88 -8.41 29.80
C PRO A 66 -109.62 -9.74 30.50
N ARG A 67 -108.39 -10.26 30.37
CA ARG A 67 -107.97 -11.48 31.07
C ARG A 67 -107.50 -11.12 32.48
N ALA A 68 -108.19 -11.66 33.48
CA ALA A 68 -107.76 -11.56 34.88
C ALA A 68 -106.68 -12.59 35.27
N LYS A 69 -106.34 -13.53 34.38
CA LYS A 69 -105.38 -14.63 34.61
C LYS A 69 -104.51 -14.88 33.37
N PRO A 70 -103.25 -15.34 33.55
CA PRO A 70 -102.33 -15.64 32.44
C PRO A 70 -102.86 -16.74 31.51
N ALA A 71 -102.38 -16.73 30.25
CA ALA A 71 -102.84 -17.61 29.18
C ALA A 71 -102.70 -19.10 29.54
N GLY A 72 -103.79 -19.87 29.39
CA GLY A 72 -103.81 -21.33 29.60
C GLY A 72 -104.66 -21.83 30.77
N ALA A 73 -105.18 -20.95 31.64
CA ALA A 73 -105.99 -21.34 32.79
C ALA A 73 -107.47 -20.89 32.66
N GLY A 74 -108.32 -21.74 32.06
CA GLY A 74 -109.78 -21.62 32.11
C GLY A 74 -110.48 -21.40 30.76
N ARG A 75 -111.77 -21.73 30.70
CA ARG A 75 -112.63 -21.48 29.52
C ARG A 75 -112.84 -19.97 29.35
N PRO A 76 -112.75 -19.42 28.12
CA PRO A 76 -113.06 -18.02 27.88
C PRO A 76 -114.45 -17.67 28.43
N PRO A 77 -114.59 -16.59 29.22
CA PRO A 77 -115.90 -16.04 29.53
C PRO A 77 -116.54 -15.52 28.23
N GLU A 78 -117.83 -15.77 28.05
CA GLU A 78 -118.57 -15.36 26.84
C GLU A 78 -119.02 -13.88 26.89
N TYR A 79 -118.98 -13.27 28.09
CA TYR A 79 -119.41 -11.90 28.35
C TYR A 79 -118.36 -11.13 29.15
N CYS A 80 -118.20 -9.83 28.88
CA CYS A 80 -117.23 -8.98 29.57
C CYS A 80 -117.58 -8.72 31.05
N ASP A 81 -118.88 -8.75 31.39
CA ASP A 81 -119.36 -8.57 32.76
C ASP A 81 -120.72 -9.26 32.96
N LYS A 82 -121.14 -9.43 34.23
CA LYS A 82 -122.43 -10.02 34.63
C LYS A 82 -123.62 -9.26 34.05
N ASP A 83 -123.52 -7.95 33.88
CA ASP A 83 -124.60 -7.15 33.30
C ASP A 83 -124.81 -7.47 31.82
N CYS A 84 -123.74 -7.58 31.03
CA CYS A 84 -123.83 -8.04 29.64
C CYS A 84 -124.39 -9.46 29.53
N GLN A 85 -124.02 -10.33 30.46
CA GLN A 85 -124.59 -11.68 30.53
C GLN A 85 -126.09 -11.65 30.85
N ASN A 86 -126.52 -10.82 31.82
CA ASN A 86 -127.91 -10.66 32.23
C ASN A 86 -128.77 -10.04 31.12
N GLU A 87 -128.26 -9.02 30.44
CA GLU A 87 -128.91 -8.41 29.29
C GLU A 87 -129.08 -9.40 28.15
N ARG A 88 -128.04 -10.17 27.80
CA ARG A 88 -128.15 -11.21 26.77
C ARG A 88 -129.16 -12.28 27.17
N LYS A 89 -129.19 -12.65 28.45
CA LYS A 89 -130.16 -13.61 28.99
C LYS A 89 -131.58 -13.05 28.94
N ALA A 90 -131.77 -11.78 29.25
CA ALA A 90 -133.06 -11.07 29.15
C ALA A 90 -133.50 -10.95 27.69
N ALA A 91 -132.60 -10.63 26.76
CA ALA A 91 -132.86 -10.59 25.32
C ALA A 91 -133.34 -11.96 24.82
N ARG A 92 -132.63 -13.06 25.16
CA ARG A 92 -133.04 -14.43 24.82
C ARG A 92 -134.35 -14.86 25.50
N ALA A 93 -134.66 -14.32 26.68
CA ALA A 93 -135.93 -14.57 27.36
C ALA A 93 -137.08 -13.85 26.65
N ARG A 94 -136.88 -12.59 26.23
CA ARG A 94 -137.84 -11.83 25.41
C ARG A 94 -138.06 -12.50 24.04
N GLU A 95 -136.99 -12.99 23.40
CA GLU A 95 -137.06 -13.74 22.14
C GLU A 95 -137.93 -15.00 22.24
N ARG A 96 -137.87 -15.70 23.38
CA ARG A 96 -138.71 -16.88 23.62
C ARG A 96 -140.16 -16.53 24.00
N ASN A 97 -140.35 -15.42 24.69
CA ASN A 97 -141.67 -15.03 25.23
C ASN A 97 -142.54 -14.28 24.22
N ALA A 98 -141.99 -13.82 23.08
CA ALA A 98 -142.74 -13.11 22.04
C ALA A 98 -142.44 -13.61 20.60
N PRO A 99 -142.83 -14.84 20.24
CA PRO A 99 -142.71 -15.31 18.86
C PRO A 99 -143.73 -14.59 17.96
N GLY A 100 -143.26 -13.98 16.86
CA GLY A 100 -144.11 -13.34 15.84
C GLY A 100 -143.75 -11.90 15.48
N LEU A 101 -144.58 -11.26 14.66
CA LEU A 101 -144.41 -9.86 14.19
C LEU A 101 -144.29 -8.83 15.34
N PRO A 102 -145.03 -8.93 16.46
CA PRO A 102 -144.89 -7.98 17.56
C PRO A 102 -143.49 -8.02 18.22
N GLY A 103 -142.90 -9.21 18.32
CA GLY A 103 -141.53 -9.39 18.82
C GLY A 103 -140.45 -8.91 17.83
N GLN A 104 -140.77 -8.74 16.55
CA GLN A 104 -139.87 -8.10 15.57
C GLN A 104 -139.94 -6.57 15.69
N MET A 105 -141.11 -5.98 15.93
CA MET A 105 -141.23 -4.53 16.12
C MET A 105 -140.53 -4.04 17.39
N LEU A 106 -140.64 -4.79 18.51
CA LEU A 106 -139.89 -4.50 19.74
C LEU A 106 -138.38 -4.53 19.53
N ARG A 107 -137.87 -5.45 18.69
CA ARG A 107 -136.44 -5.51 18.35
C ARG A 107 -135.99 -4.33 17.51
N LEU A 108 -136.83 -3.91 16.56
CA LEU A 108 -136.53 -2.75 15.73
C LEU A 108 -136.46 -1.48 16.59
N ASP A 109 -137.37 -1.35 17.55
CA ASP A 109 -137.44 -0.22 18.49
C ASP A 109 -136.22 -0.17 19.43
N GLU A 110 -135.80 -1.32 19.97
CA GLU A 110 -134.57 -1.41 20.76
C GLU A 110 -133.31 -1.08 19.93
N LEU A 111 -133.27 -1.50 18.65
CA LEU A 111 -132.16 -1.17 17.76
C LEU A 111 -132.12 0.32 17.42
N VAL A 112 -133.29 0.93 17.16
CA VAL A 112 -133.42 2.37 16.92
C VAL A 112 -132.93 3.14 18.15
N THR A 113 -133.37 2.75 19.35
CA THR A 113 -132.92 3.36 20.61
C THR A 113 -131.39 3.26 20.77
N ARG A 114 -130.79 2.13 20.39
CA ARG A 114 -129.32 1.95 20.45
C ARG A 114 -128.58 2.80 19.42
N ILE A 115 -129.14 2.95 18.21
CA ILE A 115 -128.57 3.86 17.19
C ILE A 115 -128.68 5.31 17.64
N GLU A 116 -129.78 5.70 18.26
CA GLU A 116 -129.96 7.04 18.83
C GLU A 116 -128.96 7.30 19.97
N GLN A 117 -128.70 6.29 20.82
CA GLN A 117 -127.69 6.38 21.85
C GLN A 117 -126.28 6.55 21.27
N VAL A 118 -125.90 5.76 20.26
CA VAL A 118 -124.60 5.92 19.57
C VAL A 118 -124.51 7.27 18.88
N ALA A 119 -125.58 7.75 18.23
CA ALA A 119 -125.60 9.06 17.60
C ALA A 119 -125.52 10.20 18.63
N SER A 120 -126.12 10.01 19.81
CA SER A 120 -126.00 10.94 20.94
C SER A 120 -124.57 10.98 21.47
N ASP A 121 -123.94 9.83 21.70
CA ASP A 121 -122.56 9.72 22.19
C ASP A 121 -121.58 10.30 21.16
N THR A 122 -121.78 9.99 19.88
CA THR A 122 -120.94 10.55 18.79
C THR A 122 -121.12 12.06 18.69
N ARG A 123 -122.34 12.59 18.88
CA ARG A 123 -122.56 14.05 18.95
C ARG A 123 -121.92 14.67 20.19
N LEU A 124 -121.89 13.96 21.31
CA LEU A 124 -121.24 14.43 22.54
C LEU A 124 -119.72 14.50 22.33
N GLU A 125 -119.12 13.48 21.72
CA GLU A 125 -117.70 13.46 21.38
C GLU A 125 -117.35 14.49 20.30
N LEU A 126 -118.17 14.65 19.26
CA LEU A 126 -118.03 15.73 18.28
C LEU A 126 -118.17 17.11 18.92
N LYS A 127 -119.02 17.27 19.93
CA LYS A 127 -119.14 18.52 20.70
C LYS A 127 -117.90 18.74 21.56
N LYS A 128 -117.34 17.73 22.22
CA LYS A 128 -116.07 17.85 22.97
C LYS A 128 -114.90 18.18 22.06
N VAL A 129 -114.89 17.62 20.85
CA VAL A 129 -113.86 17.84 19.84
C VAL A 129 -113.96 19.22 19.16
N ASN A 130 -115.18 19.69 18.89
CA ASN A 130 -115.45 20.99 18.25
C ASN A 130 -115.78 22.10 19.27
N SER A 131 -115.72 21.83 20.57
CA SER A 131 -115.82 22.89 21.57
C SER A 131 -114.57 23.78 21.48
N PRO A 132 -114.67 25.05 21.88
CA PRO A 132 -113.52 25.95 21.95
C PRO A 132 -112.35 25.31 22.72
N GLU A 133 -112.63 24.62 23.82
CA GLU A 133 -111.63 23.96 24.66
C GLU A 133 -110.96 22.77 23.95
N GLY A 134 -111.72 21.99 23.17
CA GLY A 134 -111.19 20.86 22.39
C GLY A 134 -110.29 21.30 21.23
N ILE A 135 -110.63 22.41 20.58
CA ILE A 135 -109.81 23.02 19.52
C ILE A 135 -108.53 23.63 20.13
N GLU A 136 -108.64 24.32 21.26
CA GLU A 136 -107.49 24.85 21.98
C GLU A 136 -106.55 23.74 22.48
N ALA A 137 -107.09 22.63 22.99
CA ALA A 137 -106.30 21.46 23.38
C ALA A 137 -105.53 20.85 22.20
N ARG A 138 -106.16 20.76 21.01
CA ARG A 138 -105.49 20.29 19.78
C ARG A 138 -104.45 21.26 19.27
N LEU A 139 -104.73 22.57 19.34
CA LEU A 139 -103.77 23.59 18.94
C LEU A 139 -102.58 23.62 19.92
N ALA A 140 -102.82 23.40 21.22
CA ALA A 140 -101.79 23.26 22.24
C ALA A 140 -100.95 21.99 22.00
N ALA A 141 -101.58 20.85 21.71
CA ALA A 141 -100.89 19.61 21.35
C ALA A 141 -100.05 19.75 20.07
N ALA A 142 -100.59 20.40 19.03
CA ALA A 142 -99.86 20.67 17.79
C ALA A 142 -98.70 21.66 18.01
N ARG A 143 -98.90 22.68 18.85
CA ARG A 143 -97.81 23.58 19.27
C ARG A 143 -96.75 22.82 20.05
N ALA A 144 -97.12 21.95 20.99
CA ALA A 144 -96.18 21.13 21.75
C ALA A 144 -95.39 20.18 20.84
N ALA A 145 -96.04 19.50 19.89
CA ALA A 145 -95.38 18.66 18.89
C ALA A 145 -94.40 19.46 18.02
N ASN A 146 -94.82 20.62 17.50
CA ASN A 146 -93.93 21.49 16.73
C ASN A 146 -92.74 22.01 17.57
N GLN A 147 -92.96 22.35 18.84
CA GLN A 147 -91.87 22.76 19.74
C GLN A 147 -90.91 21.59 20.02
N GLN A 148 -91.41 20.37 20.15
CA GLN A 148 -90.60 19.15 20.27
C GLN A 148 -89.79 18.88 18.99
N ASP A 149 -90.38 19.06 17.81
CA ASP A 149 -89.68 18.88 16.53
C ASP A 149 -88.60 19.96 16.33
N VAL A 150 -88.88 21.21 16.69
CA VAL A 150 -87.88 22.29 16.68
C VAL A 150 -86.77 22.02 17.70
N ALA A 151 -87.10 21.56 18.90
CA ALA A 151 -86.11 21.17 19.90
C ALA A 151 -85.22 20.03 19.40
N ARG A 152 -85.80 19.01 18.75
CA ARG A 152 -85.06 17.89 18.15
C ARG A 152 -84.17 18.35 16.99
N ALA A 153 -84.67 19.24 16.13
CA ALA A 153 -83.89 19.79 15.03
C ALA A 153 -82.72 20.66 15.53
N ASN A 154 -82.94 21.45 16.58
CA ASN A 154 -81.88 22.23 17.22
C ASN A 154 -80.84 21.33 17.89
N GLN A 155 -81.27 20.28 18.61
CA GLN A 155 -80.36 19.28 19.18
C GLN A 155 -79.55 18.57 18.10
N ALA A 156 -80.17 18.15 16.99
CA ALA A 156 -79.47 17.53 15.87
C ALA A 156 -78.47 18.49 15.21
N THR A 157 -78.79 19.78 15.12
CA THR A 157 -77.88 20.79 14.57
C THR A 157 -76.69 21.03 15.49
N VAL A 158 -76.92 21.14 16.81
CA VAL A 158 -75.86 21.27 17.81
C VAL A 158 -74.96 20.03 17.81
N GLN A 159 -75.53 18.83 17.75
CA GLN A 159 -74.78 17.58 17.65
C GLN A 159 -73.95 17.54 16.37
N ALA A 160 -74.53 17.88 15.21
CA ALA A 160 -73.79 17.92 13.95
C ALA A 160 -72.65 18.95 13.96
N GLN A 161 -72.84 20.10 14.63
CA GLN A 161 -71.77 21.08 14.82
C GLN A 161 -70.66 20.58 15.75
N ALA A 162 -71.04 19.89 16.84
CA ALA A 162 -70.09 19.27 17.75
C ALA A 162 -69.27 18.19 17.04
N ASP A 163 -69.93 17.27 16.32
CA ASP A 163 -69.28 16.21 15.55
C ASP A 163 -68.36 16.78 14.46
N ALA A 164 -68.80 17.82 13.74
CA ALA A 164 -67.97 18.49 12.75
C ALA A 164 -66.75 19.19 13.37
N SER A 165 -66.88 19.74 14.59
CA SER A 165 -65.76 20.34 15.31
C SER A 165 -64.76 19.30 15.82
N ALA A 166 -65.26 18.16 16.33
CA ALA A 166 -64.45 17.02 16.74
C ALA A 166 -63.67 16.43 15.56
N ALA A 167 -64.35 16.18 14.43
CA ALA A 167 -63.71 15.68 13.21
C ALA A 167 -62.62 16.64 12.67
N ARG A 168 -62.82 17.96 12.80
CA ARG A 168 -61.77 18.94 12.43
C ARG A 168 -60.60 18.88 13.40
N ALA A 169 -60.84 18.78 14.71
CA ALA A 169 -59.79 18.66 15.71
C ALA A 169 -58.95 17.40 15.50
N GLU A 170 -59.60 16.25 15.25
CA GLU A 170 -58.95 14.98 14.91
C GLU A 170 -58.14 15.08 13.61
N ALA A 171 -58.68 15.72 12.57
CA ALA A 171 -57.96 15.91 11.32
C ALA A 171 -56.72 16.81 11.49
N HIS A 172 -56.81 17.85 12.33
CA HIS A 172 -55.67 18.70 12.67
C HIS A 172 -54.62 17.94 13.48
N GLN A 173 -55.04 17.14 14.46
CA GLN A 173 -54.12 16.30 15.25
C GLN A 173 -53.42 15.27 14.35
N ALA A 174 -54.15 14.58 13.50
CA ALA A 174 -53.58 13.61 12.56
C ALA A 174 -52.67 14.25 11.49
N ALA A 175 -52.84 15.54 11.19
CA ALA A 175 -51.91 16.29 10.34
C ALA A 175 -50.63 16.64 11.12
N ALA A 176 -50.75 17.13 12.36
CA ALA A 176 -49.62 17.43 13.23
C ALA A 176 -48.78 16.18 13.56
N ASP A 177 -49.43 15.04 13.81
CA ASP A 177 -48.74 13.77 14.08
C ASP A 177 -47.98 13.27 12.83
N ARG A 178 -48.53 13.50 11.63
CA ARG A 178 -47.84 13.17 10.36
C ARG A 178 -46.62 14.05 10.15
N GLU A 179 -46.76 15.36 10.32
CA GLU A 179 -45.65 16.31 10.22
C GLU A 179 -44.54 15.98 11.25
N ALA A 180 -44.91 15.63 12.48
CA ALA A 180 -43.97 15.21 13.51
C ALA A 180 -43.24 13.90 13.15
N ALA A 181 -43.94 12.94 12.55
CA ALA A 181 -43.36 11.68 12.08
C ALA A 181 -42.41 11.88 10.88
N GLU A 182 -42.78 12.75 9.94
CA GLU A 182 -41.96 13.12 8.79
C GLU A 182 -40.68 13.84 9.25
N ALA A 183 -40.79 14.82 10.15
CA ALA A 183 -39.64 15.51 10.73
C ALA A 183 -38.73 14.57 11.53
N ALA A 184 -39.28 13.56 12.23
CA ALA A 184 -38.48 12.54 12.90
C ALA A 184 -37.75 11.65 11.88
N ALA A 185 -38.42 11.23 10.81
CA ALA A 185 -37.80 10.43 9.75
C ALA A 185 -36.69 11.21 9.02
N GLU A 186 -36.86 12.52 8.81
CA GLU A 186 -35.81 13.38 8.23
C GLU A 186 -34.59 13.50 9.14
N ARG A 187 -34.78 13.71 10.45
CA ARG A 187 -33.68 13.71 11.42
C ARG A 187 -32.92 12.37 11.43
N ASP A 188 -33.66 11.27 11.37
CA ASP A 188 -33.05 9.93 11.30
C ASP A 188 -32.27 9.71 9.99
N ARG A 189 -32.77 10.20 8.85
CA ARG A 189 -32.05 10.16 7.58
C ARG A 189 -30.76 10.99 7.64
N ALA A 190 -30.85 12.25 8.08
CA ALA A 190 -29.70 13.13 8.23
C ALA A 190 -28.65 12.55 9.20
N ALA A 191 -29.08 11.91 10.29
CA ALA A 191 -28.17 11.27 11.23
C ALA A 191 -27.44 10.06 10.63
N ARG A 192 -28.10 9.29 9.76
CA ARG A 192 -27.49 8.16 9.05
C ARG A 192 -26.49 8.62 7.99
N GLU A 193 -26.87 9.62 7.20
CA GLU A 193 -25.99 10.21 6.19
C GLU A 193 -24.72 10.81 6.83
N ALA A 194 -24.87 11.55 7.93
CA ALA A 194 -23.73 12.08 8.68
C ALA A 194 -22.83 10.96 9.26
N ALA A 195 -23.43 9.84 9.68
CA ALA A 195 -22.67 8.68 10.18
C ALA A 195 -21.94 7.93 9.06
N GLU A 196 -22.53 7.84 7.86
CA GLU A 196 -21.91 7.26 6.68
C GLU A 196 -20.74 8.13 6.18
N GLU A 197 -20.93 9.45 6.08
CA GLU A 197 -19.87 10.38 5.71
C GLU A 197 -18.70 10.34 6.72
N ALA A 198 -19.00 10.31 8.02
CA ALA A 198 -17.97 10.16 9.04
C ALA A 198 -17.17 8.84 8.92
N ARG A 199 -17.82 7.75 8.51
CA ARG A 199 -17.15 6.46 8.24
C ARG A 199 -16.28 6.53 7.00
N GLU A 200 -16.75 7.13 5.91
CA GLU A 200 -15.97 7.31 4.69
C GLU A 200 -14.73 8.16 4.94
N VAL A 201 -14.86 9.26 5.68
CA VAL A 201 -13.72 10.10 6.08
C VAL A 201 -12.74 9.32 6.96
N ALA A 202 -13.24 8.51 7.91
CA ALA A 202 -12.38 7.66 8.74
C ALA A 202 -11.63 6.60 7.91
N GLU A 203 -12.29 5.96 6.93
CA GLU A 203 -11.66 5.01 6.02
C GLU A 203 -10.62 5.68 5.11
N GLN A 204 -10.91 6.85 4.56
CA GLN A 204 -9.96 7.62 3.74
C GLN A 204 -8.73 8.03 4.55
N ASN A 205 -8.92 8.45 5.80
CA ASN A 205 -7.83 8.76 6.71
C ASN A 205 -7.00 7.53 7.05
N ALA A 206 -7.63 6.37 7.26
CA ALA A 206 -6.94 5.11 7.49
C ALA A 206 -6.08 4.70 6.28
N ARG A 207 -6.65 4.74 5.06
CA ARG A 207 -5.91 4.44 3.82
C ARG A 207 -4.74 5.41 3.60
N THR A 208 -4.94 6.69 3.89
CA THR A 208 -3.88 7.70 3.80
C THR A 208 -2.77 7.45 4.82
N ALA A 209 -3.13 7.04 6.04
CA ALA A 209 -2.16 6.69 7.08
C ALA A 209 -1.36 5.44 6.72
N GLU A 210 -1.99 4.40 6.18
CA GLU A 210 -1.32 3.19 5.67
C GLU A 210 -0.37 3.52 4.53
N PHE A 211 -0.83 4.28 3.53
CA PHE A 211 0.03 4.71 2.42
C PHE A 211 1.27 5.49 2.91
N ARG A 212 1.09 6.40 3.89
CA ARG A 212 2.21 7.14 4.49
C ARG A 212 3.16 6.23 5.26
N ARG A 213 2.65 5.20 5.95
CA ARG A 213 3.48 4.20 6.63
C ARG A 213 4.30 3.40 5.63
N ASP A 214 3.67 2.87 4.59
CA ASP A 214 4.35 2.08 3.57
C ASP A 214 5.40 2.93 2.81
N GLN A 215 5.10 4.21 2.55
CA GLN A 215 6.07 5.14 1.98
C GLN A 215 7.25 5.40 2.94
N ALA A 216 6.99 5.55 4.24
CA ALA A 216 8.04 5.71 5.25
C ALA A 216 8.92 4.45 5.38
N GLU A 217 8.33 3.26 5.30
CA GLU A 217 9.05 1.98 5.32
C GLU A 217 9.94 1.82 4.08
N ARG A 218 9.43 2.16 2.88
CA ARG A 218 10.24 2.18 1.64
C ARG A 218 11.39 3.17 1.74
N ASN A 219 11.13 4.40 2.17
CA ASN A 219 12.18 5.41 2.35
C ASN A 219 13.24 4.96 3.38
N ALA A 220 12.83 4.27 4.45
CA ALA A 220 13.75 3.72 5.44
C ALA A 220 14.60 2.57 4.87
N ALA A 221 14.00 1.70 4.05
CA ALA A 221 14.72 0.63 3.36
C ALA A 221 15.73 1.19 2.34
N ASP A 222 15.33 2.20 1.55
CA ASP A 222 16.21 2.88 0.59
C ASP A 222 17.37 3.58 1.31
N ALA A 223 17.10 4.24 2.43
CA ALA A 223 18.14 4.86 3.25
C ALA A 223 19.11 3.83 3.84
N ALA A 224 18.62 2.67 4.29
CA ALA A 224 19.46 1.59 4.78
C ALA A 224 20.33 0.98 3.67
N ALA A 225 19.77 0.77 2.48
CA ALA A 225 20.52 0.30 1.31
C ALA A 225 21.61 1.30 0.89
N ALA A 226 21.30 2.60 0.91
CA ALA A 226 22.28 3.66 0.63
C ALA A 226 23.42 3.69 1.65
N GLN A 227 23.13 3.45 2.94
CA GLN A 227 24.15 3.34 3.99
C GLN A 227 25.06 2.13 3.78
N GLN A 228 24.49 0.96 3.47
CA GLN A 228 25.27 -0.25 3.16
C GLN A 228 26.20 -0.02 1.95
N LEU A 229 25.67 0.56 0.87
CA LEU A 229 26.50 0.88 -0.31
C LEU A 229 27.62 1.87 0.04
N ALA A 230 27.35 2.87 0.89
CA ALA A 230 28.37 3.81 1.33
C ALA A 230 29.45 3.13 2.21
N GLU A 231 29.07 2.17 3.06
CA GLU A 231 30.01 1.38 3.86
C GLU A 231 30.87 0.46 2.98
N GLU A 232 30.28 -0.22 2.01
CA GLU A 232 30.99 -1.04 1.01
C GLU A 232 31.98 -0.19 0.20
N GLN A 233 31.57 1.01 -0.23
CA GLN A 233 32.45 1.93 -0.95
C GLN A 233 33.62 2.41 -0.07
N ARG A 234 33.39 2.66 1.23
CA ARG A 234 34.45 3.01 2.19
C ARG A 234 35.41 1.84 2.42
N ALA A 235 34.89 0.63 2.58
CA ALA A 235 35.70 -0.58 2.72
C ALA A 235 36.55 -0.82 1.46
N ALA A 236 35.95 -0.74 0.27
CA ALA A 236 36.67 -0.87 -0.99
C ALA A 236 37.71 0.25 -1.19
N ALA A 237 37.44 1.47 -0.72
CA ALA A 237 38.40 2.56 -0.74
C ALA A 237 39.57 2.32 0.23
N ALA A 238 39.30 1.81 1.43
CA ALA A 238 40.31 1.43 2.41
C ALA A 238 41.20 0.30 1.86
N ASP A 239 40.62 -0.74 1.28
CA ASP A 239 41.36 -1.84 0.63
C ASP A 239 42.25 -1.36 -0.52
N ARG A 240 41.76 -0.39 -1.33
CA ARG A 240 42.56 0.22 -2.39
C ARG A 240 43.72 1.04 -1.83
N ALA A 241 43.49 1.78 -0.74
CA ALA A 241 44.55 2.53 -0.07
C ALA A 241 45.61 1.60 0.52
N GLU A 242 45.21 0.53 1.20
CA GLU A 242 46.15 -0.46 1.76
C GLU A 242 46.97 -1.16 0.66
N ARG A 243 46.34 -1.53 -0.47
CA ARG A 243 47.06 -2.08 -1.62
C ARG A 243 48.08 -1.09 -2.18
N ALA A 244 47.68 0.17 -2.36
CA ALA A 244 48.58 1.21 -2.85
C ALA A 244 49.75 1.47 -1.87
N GLU A 245 49.52 1.41 -0.56
CA GLU A 245 50.58 1.52 0.45
C GLU A 245 51.57 0.36 0.39
N ARG A 246 51.08 -0.88 0.22
CA ARG A 246 51.93 -2.07 0.05
C ARG A 246 52.76 -1.97 -1.24
N GLU A 247 52.14 -1.61 -2.35
CA GLU A 247 52.84 -1.41 -3.64
C GLU A 247 53.91 -0.30 -3.54
N ALA A 248 53.62 0.78 -2.81
CA ALA A 248 54.59 1.84 -2.56
C ALA A 248 55.75 1.35 -1.67
N ALA A 249 55.48 0.56 -0.64
CA ALA A 249 56.51 -0.04 0.21
C ALA A 249 57.40 -1.00 -0.60
N ASP A 250 56.81 -1.88 -1.40
CA ASP A 250 57.53 -2.80 -2.29
C ASP A 250 58.40 -2.03 -3.30
N ALA A 251 57.89 -0.94 -3.87
CA ALA A 251 58.64 -0.09 -4.79
C ALA A 251 59.84 0.60 -4.10
N ILE A 252 59.70 1.00 -2.84
CA ILE A 252 60.80 1.55 -2.03
C ILE A 252 61.85 0.46 -1.78
N GLU A 253 61.45 -0.74 -1.36
CA GLU A 253 62.37 -1.86 -1.14
C GLU A 253 63.14 -2.24 -2.42
N GLN A 254 62.44 -2.28 -3.56
CA GLN A 254 63.07 -2.54 -4.86
C GLN A 254 64.07 -1.44 -5.24
N ARG A 255 63.74 -0.17 -5.00
CA ARG A 255 64.65 0.96 -5.24
C ARG A 255 65.89 0.87 -4.35
N ASP A 256 65.71 0.54 -3.09
CA ASP A 256 66.81 0.46 -2.12
C ASP A 256 67.73 -0.72 -2.46
N THR A 257 67.15 -1.89 -2.79
CA THR A 257 67.89 -3.05 -3.32
C THR A 257 68.66 -2.70 -4.59
N ALA A 258 68.03 -1.99 -5.55
CA ALA A 258 68.70 -1.57 -6.77
C ALA A 258 69.84 -0.56 -6.50
N THR A 259 69.69 0.29 -5.49
CA THR A 259 70.70 1.24 -5.04
C THR A 259 71.89 0.52 -4.42
N GLU A 260 71.65 -0.45 -3.54
CA GLU A 260 72.68 -1.31 -2.95
C GLU A 260 73.44 -2.09 -4.03
N GLN A 261 72.72 -2.70 -4.98
CA GLN A 261 73.34 -3.42 -6.10
C GLN A 261 74.21 -2.51 -6.96
N ARG A 262 73.75 -1.29 -7.25
CA ARG A 262 74.54 -0.30 -7.99
C ARG A 262 75.80 0.09 -7.23
N ASP A 263 75.70 0.28 -5.92
CA ASP A 263 76.83 0.70 -5.10
C ASP A 263 77.83 -0.45 -4.91
N GLN A 264 77.37 -1.69 -4.76
CA GLN A 264 78.19 -2.90 -4.82
C GLN A 264 78.90 -3.03 -6.18
N ALA A 265 78.21 -2.80 -7.29
CA ALA A 265 78.81 -2.83 -8.63
C ALA A 265 79.88 -1.74 -8.79
N ARG A 266 79.66 -0.54 -8.26
CA ARG A 266 80.66 0.54 -8.24
C ARG A 266 81.89 0.17 -7.41
N GLN A 267 81.70 -0.40 -6.23
CA GLN A 267 82.80 -0.89 -5.39
C GLN A 267 83.58 -2.01 -6.07
N ALA A 268 82.89 -2.96 -6.72
CA ALA A 268 83.52 -4.04 -7.46
C ALA A 268 84.32 -3.52 -8.67
N ALA A 269 83.79 -2.53 -9.39
CA ALA A 269 84.47 -1.86 -10.49
C ALA A 269 85.72 -1.11 -10.00
N ALA A 270 85.62 -0.34 -8.91
CA ALA A 270 86.76 0.35 -8.30
C ALA A 270 87.83 -0.65 -7.83
N ALA A 271 87.44 -1.77 -7.22
CA ALA A 271 88.36 -2.83 -6.81
C ALA A 271 88.98 -3.57 -8.00
N ALA A 272 88.27 -3.71 -9.13
CA ALA A 272 88.81 -4.26 -10.36
C ALA A 272 89.85 -3.30 -10.98
N GLN A 273 89.55 -2.01 -11.01
CA GLN A 273 90.48 -0.99 -11.48
C GLN A 273 91.75 -0.93 -10.62
N ALA A 274 91.62 -0.91 -9.30
CA ALA A 274 92.77 -0.94 -8.39
C ALA A 274 93.64 -2.20 -8.59
N ARG A 275 93.01 -3.36 -8.86
CA ARG A 275 93.74 -4.60 -9.20
C ARG A 275 94.44 -4.51 -10.54
N ALA A 276 93.84 -3.88 -11.54
CA ALA A 276 94.46 -3.65 -12.84
C ALA A 276 95.67 -2.72 -12.72
N GLU A 277 95.53 -1.59 -12.02
CA GLU A 277 96.63 -0.65 -11.76
C GLU A 277 97.77 -1.32 -10.98
N ALA A 278 97.46 -2.15 -9.96
CA ALA A 278 98.46 -2.92 -9.24
C ALA A 278 99.17 -3.95 -10.14
N ALA A 279 98.44 -4.61 -11.03
CA ALA A 279 99.02 -5.55 -11.99
C ALA A 279 99.92 -4.84 -13.02
N GLU A 280 99.55 -3.63 -13.47
CA GLU A 280 100.38 -2.79 -14.34
C GLU A 280 101.65 -2.33 -13.63
N GLN A 281 101.56 -1.92 -12.36
CA GLN A 281 102.73 -1.57 -11.55
C GLN A 281 103.66 -2.76 -11.37
N GLU A 282 103.14 -3.96 -11.10
CA GLU A 282 103.95 -5.18 -11.00
C GLU A 282 104.58 -5.57 -12.34
N ARG A 283 103.87 -5.39 -13.47
CA ARG A 283 104.44 -5.55 -14.82
C ARG A 283 105.58 -4.57 -15.06
N ALA A 284 105.39 -3.29 -14.78
CA ALA A 284 106.43 -2.28 -14.92
C ALA A 284 107.65 -2.57 -14.03
N ARG A 285 107.44 -3.06 -12.80
CA ARG A 285 108.52 -3.53 -11.92
C ARG A 285 109.23 -4.75 -12.48
N ALA A 286 108.49 -5.70 -13.05
CA ALA A 286 109.06 -6.89 -13.67
C ALA A 286 109.88 -6.53 -14.92
N GLU A 287 109.40 -5.64 -15.76
CA GLU A 287 110.12 -5.08 -16.91
C GLU A 287 111.39 -4.35 -16.45
N ALA A 288 111.31 -3.47 -15.44
CA ALA A 288 112.49 -2.79 -14.94
C ALA A 288 113.54 -3.75 -14.35
N ARG A 289 113.09 -4.84 -13.70
CA ARG A 289 113.97 -5.94 -13.24
C ARG A 289 114.59 -6.70 -14.41
N ALA A 290 113.83 -6.95 -15.48
CA ALA A 290 114.32 -7.61 -16.68
C ALA A 290 115.36 -6.73 -17.39
N ASP A 291 115.11 -5.43 -17.57
CA ASP A 291 116.06 -4.48 -18.14
C ASP A 291 117.33 -4.36 -17.30
N ALA A 292 117.19 -4.36 -15.96
CA ALA A 292 118.34 -4.34 -15.06
C ALA A 292 119.16 -5.63 -15.16
N ALA A 293 118.50 -6.78 -15.26
CA ALA A 293 119.16 -8.07 -15.49
C ALA A 293 119.84 -8.11 -16.86
N GLU A 294 119.22 -7.57 -17.91
CA GLU A 294 119.82 -7.48 -19.23
C GLU A 294 121.06 -6.59 -19.22
N ARG A 295 121.00 -5.41 -18.59
CA ARG A 295 122.17 -4.54 -18.39
C ARG A 295 123.29 -5.26 -17.63
N ALA A 296 122.97 -5.95 -16.55
CA ALA A 296 123.93 -6.75 -15.80
C ALA A 296 124.55 -7.89 -16.64
N CYS A 297 123.75 -8.55 -17.48
CA CYS A 297 124.24 -9.54 -18.44
C CYS A 297 125.17 -8.91 -19.49
N GLN A 298 124.81 -7.75 -20.04
CA GLN A 298 125.66 -7.03 -21.00
C GLN A 298 126.97 -6.57 -20.35
N GLU A 299 126.93 -6.09 -19.11
CA GLU A 299 128.12 -5.76 -18.31
C GLU A 299 128.96 -6.99 -18.02
N ALA A 300 128.35 -8.12 -17.65
CA ALA A 300 129.05 -9.38 -17.44
C ALA A 300 129.69 -9.90 -18.73
N VAL A 301 129.02 -9.76 -19.88
CA VAL A 301 129.58 -10.10 -21.19
C VAL A 301 130.75 -9.18 -21.53
N ARG A 302 130.63 -7.87 -21.32
CA ARG A 302 131.74 -6.92 -21.52
C ARG A 302 132.91 -7.22 -20.59
N ALA A 303 132.65 -7.51 -19.32
CA ALA A 303 133.67 -7.89 -18.34
C ALA A 303 134.33 -9.21 -18.70
N ARG A 304 133.56 -10.20 -19.21
CA ARG A 304 134.09 -11.46 -19.73
C ARG A 304 134.93 -11.24 -20.98
N ASP A 305 134.48 -10.40 -21.91
CA ASP A 305 135.19 -10.14 -23.15
C ASP A 305 136.46 -9.30 -22.89
N GLU A 306 136.43 -8.39 -21.92
CA GLU A 306 137.60 -7.68 -21.41
C GLU A 306 138.56 -8.64 -20.69
N ALA A 307 138.04 -9.51 -19.81
CA ALA A 307 138.84 -10.56 -19.19
C ALA A 307 139.44 -11.51 -20.22
N ARG A 308 138.73 -11.80 -21.33
CA ARG A 308 139.25 -12.56 -22.46
C ARG A 308 140.31 -11.79 -23.24
N ARG A 309 140.18 -10.47 -23.40
CA ARG A 309 141.23 -9.64 -24.01
C ARG A 309 142.46 -9.59 -23.13
N VAL A 310 142.31 -9.36 -21.82
CA VAL A 310 143.41 -9.41 -20.85
C VAL A 310 144.03 -10.80 -20.80
N ALA A 311 143.22 -11.87 -20.84
CA ALA A 311 143.71 -13.24 -20.89
C ALA A 311 144.38 -13.57 -22.23
N ALA A 312 143.90 -13.02 -23.36
CA ALA A 312 144.54 -13.17 -24.67
C ALA A 312 145.86 -12.39 -24.73
N GLU A 313 145.91 -11.17 -24.20
CA GLU A 313 147.16 -10.40 -24.07
C GLU A 313 148.13 -11.04 -23.07
N ALA A 314 147.62 -11.69 -22.01
CA ALA A 314 148.42 -12.49 -21.10
C ALA A 314 148.88 -13.78 -21.76
N ALA A 315 148.06 -14.39 -22.62
CA ALA A 315 148.39 -15.56 -23.42
C ALA A 315 149.37 -15.21 -24.55
N ASP A 316 149.32 -14.02 -25.13
CA ASP A 316 150.28 -13.53 -26.13
C ASP A 316 151.60 -13.17 -25.45
N ARG A 317 151.57 -12.59 -24.24
CA ARG A 317 152.75 -12.41 -23.39
C ARG A 317 153.33 -13.74 -22.92
N ALA A 318 152.48 -14.70 -22.57
CA ALA A 318 152.88 -16.06 -22.23
C ALA A 318 153.36 -16.84 -23.45
N ALA A 319 152.80 -16.63 -24.64
CA ALA A 319 153.23 -17.25 -25.89
C ALA A 319 154.53 -16.62 -26.41
N ALA A 320 154.79 -15.34 -26.14
CA ALA A 320 156.09 -14.72 -26.34
C ALA A 320 157.14 -15.27 -25.34
N ALA A 321 156.73 -15.58 -24.10
CA ALA A 321 157.58 -16.23 -23.10
C ALA A 321 157.78 -17.74 -23.39
N VAL A 322 156.76 -18.43 -23.90
CA VAL A 322 156.76 -19.84 -24.30
C VAL A 322 157.40 -20.02 -25.67
N ALA A 323 157.40 -19.05 -26.58
CA ALA A 323 158.25 -19.10 -27.77
C ALA A 323 159.74 -18.90 -27.43
N ALA A 324 160.03 -18.28 -26.29
CA ALA A 324 161.38 -18.22 -25.70
C ALA A 324 161.74 -19.50 -24.91
N GLN A 325 160.76 -20.22 -24.34
CA GLN A 325 160.95 -21.52 -23.65
C GLN A 325 160.77 -22.77 -24.53
N ALA A 326 160.04 -22.72 -25.64
CA ALA A 326 159.82 -23.82 -26.59
C ALA A 326 161.03 -24.05 -27.50
N ARG A 327 161.98 -23.10 -27.54
CA ARG A 327 163.36 -23.35 -28.01
C ARG A 327 164.20 -24.14 -26.99
N ALA A 328 163.71 -24.30 -25.76
CA ALA A 328 164.37 -25.00 -24.65
C ALA A 328 163.60 -26.26 -24.15
N GLU A 329 162.33 -26.46 -24.52
CA GLU A 329 161.48 -27.58 -24.07
C GLU A 329 161.04 -28.56 -25.18
N ALA A 330 161.45 -28.34 -26.44
CA ALA A 330 161.36 -29.33 -27.52
C ALA A 330 162.15 -30.64 -27.25
N GLU A 331 162.87 -30.72 -26.12
CA GLU A 331 163.62 -31.88 -25.63
C GLU A 331 162.93 -32.64 -24.48
N LYS A 332 161.73 -32.25 -24.03
CA LYS A 332 161.08 -32.88 -22.84
C LYS A 332 159.65 -33.40 -23.00
N ASP A 333 158.91 -33.03 -24.05
CA ASP A 333 157.50 -33.42 -24.21
C ASP A 333 157.25 -34.69 -25.05
N GLU A 334 158.30 -35.48 -25.32
CA GLU A 334 158.16 -36.76 -26.03
C GLU A 334 157.67 -37.92 -25.13
N LEU A 335 157.53 -37.77 -23.81
CA LEU A 335 157.36 -38.95 -22.93
C LEU A 335 156.23 -38.98 -21.90
N THR A 336 155.35 -37.98 -21.77
CA THR A 336 154.29 -38.05 -20.72
C THR A 336 152.93 -37.45 -21.09
N ALA A 337 152.62 -37.28 -22.38
CA ALA A 337 151.31 -36.77 -22.85
C ALA A 337 150.30 -37.85 -23.29
N GLY A 338 150.69 -39.13 -23.42
CA GLY A 338 149.82 -40.16 -24.02
C GLY A 338 148.77 -40.80 -23.09
N TYR A 339 148.90 -40.68 -21.76
CA TYR A 339 148.14 -41.55 -20.83
C TYR A 339 147.03 -40.82 -20.03
N ALA A 340 147.00 -39.48 -20.04
CA ALA A 340 146.04 -38.69 -19.24
C ALA A 340 144.79 -38.24 -20.02
N ASP A 341 144.79 -38.29 -21.35
CA ASP A 341 143.67 -37.84 -22.19
C ASP A 341 142.58 -38.91 -22.38
N LEU A 342 142.89 -40.19 -22.16
CA LEU A 342 141.91 -41.27 -22.33
C LEU A 342 140.92 -41.41 -21.16
N MET A 343 141.24 -40.84 -20.00
CA MET A 343 140.39 -40.91 -18.79
C MET A 343 139.44 -39.71 -18.63
N ARG A 344 139.59 -38.66 -19.44
CA ARG A 344 138.70 -37.49 -19.45
C ARG A 344 137.47 -37.69 -20.35
N SER A 345 137.64 -38.31 -21.52
CA SER A 345 136.57 -38.54 -22.49
C SER A 345 135.48 -39.53 -22.04
N LEU A 346 135.74 -40.36 -21.03
CA LEU A 346 134.75 -41.29 -20.46
C LEU A 346 133.84 -40.67 -19.38
N LYS A 347 134.20 -39.51 -18.81
CA LYS A 347 133.37 -38.81 -17.81
C LYS A 347 132.36 -37.84 -18.43
N GLU A 348 132.66 -37.29 -19.61
CA GLU A 348 131.78 -36.34 -20.30
C GLU A 348 130.52 -37.01 -20.88
N VAL A 349 130.64 -38.24 -21.40
CA VAL A 349 129.49 -39.00 -21.96
C VAL A 349 128.46 -39.42 -20.91
N LYS A 350 128.85 -39.57 -19.64
CA LYS A 350 127.91 -39.87 -18.54
C LYS A 350 127.11 -38.64 -18.09
N ARG A 351 127.72 -37.46 -18.14
CA ARG A 351 127.07 -36.21 -17.71
C ARG A 351 126.04 -35.71 -18.72
N GLU A 352 126.30 -35.90 -20.01
CA GLU A 352 125.35 -35.57 -21.09
C GLU A 352 124.09 -36.46 -21.08
N ARG A 353 124.20 -37.70 -20.56
CA ARG A 353 123.05 -38.60 -20.41
C ARG A 353 122.12 -38.21 -19.25
N GLU A 354 122.67 -37.71 -18.15
CA GLU A 354 121.89 -37.27 -16.99
C GLU A 354 121.20 -35.92 -17.27
N GLU A 355 121.88 -34.98 -17.92
CA GLU A 355 121.29 -33.69 -18.33
C GLU A 355 120.15 -33.86 -19.38
N ALA A 356 120.23 -34.87 -20.26
CA ALA A 356 119.14 -35.20 -21.20
C ALA A 356 117.94 -35.87 -20.52
N GLN A 357 118.14 -36.57 -19.40
CA GLN A 357 117.08 -37.24 -18.65
C GLN A 357 116.31 -36.26 -17.74
N ASP A 358 116.98 -35.24 -17.22
CA ASP A 358 116.36 -34.15 -16.46
C ASP A 358 115.55 -33.20 -17.36
N GLN A 359 116.03 -32.93 -18.58
CA GLN A 359 115.27 -32.12 -19.55
C GLN A 359 113.99 -32.84 -20.01
N ALA A 360 114.01 -34.17 -20.18
CA ALA A 360 112.81 -34.94 -20.53
C ALA A 360 111.73 -34.96 -19.42
N THR A 361 112.15 -34.89 -18.14
CA THR A 361 111.23 -34.82 -17.00
C THR A 361 110.67 -33.40 -16.77
N GLU A 362 111.42 -32.35 -17.09
CA GLU A 362 110.88 -30.98 -17.10
C GLU A 362 109.89 -30.73 -18.26
N TYR A 363 110.16 -31.26 -19.47
CA TYR A 363 109.23 -31.14 -20.60
C TYR A 363 107.90 -31.85 -20.34
N SER A 364 107.91 -33.00 -19.65
CA SER A 364 106.68 -33.71 -19.27
C SER A 364 105.91 -33.00 -18.15
N ARG A 365 106.59 -32.37 -17.18
CA ARG A 365 105.93 -31.51 -16.17
C ARG A 365 105.27 -30.28 -16.78
N ARG A 366 105.96 -29.59 -17.70
CA ARG A 366 105.40 -28.43 -18.42
C ARG A 366 104.20 -28.81 -19.29
N ARG A 367 104.23 -30.00 -19.93
CA ARG A 367 103.08 -30.49 -20.71
C ARG A 367 101.84 -30.72 -19.85
N VAL A 368 102.00 -31.31 -18.67
CA VAL A 368 100.89 -31.55 -17.73
C VAL A 368 100.36 -30.23 -17.12
N GLU A 369 101.22 -29.23 -16.91
CA GLU A 369 100.79 -27.91 -16.43
C GLU A 369 100.02 -27.13 -17.50
N GLU A 370 100.43 -27.19 -18.76
CA GLU A 370 99.71 -26.58 -19.88
C GLU A 370 98.40 -27.31 -20.18
N GLU A 371 98.35 -28.63 -20.05
CA GLU A 371 97.13 -29.43 -20.18
C GLU A 371 96.12 -29.07 -19.07
N LYS A 372 96.57 -28.90 -17.83
CA LYS A 372 95.74 -28.40 -16.71
C LYS A 372 95.31 -26.95 -16.88
N ARG A 373 96.09 -26.11 -17.58
CA ARG A 373 95.70 -24.73 -17.90
C ARG A 373 94.64 -24.68 -19.01
N ALA A 374 94.74 -25.57 -20.00
CA ALA A 374 93.74 -25.75 -21.04
C ALA A 374 92.42 -26.28 -20.46
N GLU A 375 92.46 -27.31 -19.60
CA GLU A 375 91.28 -27.86 -18.93
C GLU A 375 90.57 -26.80 -18.06
N ARG A 376 91.33 -26.01 -17.29
CA ARG A 376 90.77 -24.87 -16.53
C ARG A 376 90.30 -23.70 -17.40
N ALA A 377 90.75 -23.59 -18.65
CA ALA A 377 90.25 -22.59 -19.60
C ALA A 377 88.93 -23.06 -20.21
N GLU A 378 88.83 -24.34 -20.55
CA GLU A 378 87.59 -24.98 -21.02
C GLU A 378 86.50 -24.98 -19.95
N GLU A 379 86.82 -25.30 -18.69
CA GLU A 379 85.85 -25.18 -17.59
C GLU A 379 85.37 -23.74 -17.40
N ARG A 380 86.25 -22.74 -17.57
CA ARG A 380 85.87 -21.32 -17.49
C ARG A 380 85.02 -20.88 -18.67
N GLN A 381 85.28 -21.44 -19.86
CA GLN A 381 84.46 -21.21 -21.04
C GLN A 381 83.07 -21.85 -20.87
N GLN A 382 82.97 -23.10 -20.42
CA GLN A 382 81.69 -23.75 -20.12
C GLN A 382 80.90 -23.03 -19.01
N GLN A 383 81.59 -22.53 -17.98
CA GLN A 383 80.96 -21.69 -16.95
C GLN A 383 80.55 -20.30 -17.47
N ALA A 384 81.20 -19.77 -18.50
CA ALA A 384 80.83 -18.52 -19.15
C ALA A 384 79.62 -18.72 -20.09
N GLU A 385 79.62 -19.79 -20.89
CA GLU A 385 78.51 -20.21 -21.75
C GLU A 385 77.25 -20.49 -20.92
N GLY A 386 77.37 -21.25 -19.82
CA GLY A 386 76.23 -21.47 -18.92
C GLY A 386 75.76 -20.19 -18.20
N ARG A 387 76.61 -19.17 -18.02
CA ARG A 387 76.18 -17.86 -17.51
C ARG A 387 75.50 -17.01 -18.58
N ALA A 388 75.92 -17.11 -19.83
CA ALA A 388 75.30 -16.46 -20.98
C ALA A 388 73.92 -17.06 -21.25
N GLU A 389 73.78 -18.38 -21.26
CA GLU A 389 72.51 -19.08 -21.47
C GLU A 389 71.49 -18.74 -20.36
N ARG A 390 71.94 -18.69 -19.10
CA ARG A 390 71.09 -18.20 -17.98
C ARG A 390 70.76 -16.72 -18.07
N ALA A 391 71.59 -15.90 -18.72
CA ALA A 391 71.29 -14.50 -18.96
C ALA A 391 70.27 -14.34 -20.10
N GLU A 392 70.39 -15.12 -21.17
CA GLU A 392 69.42 -15.20 -22.27
C GLU A 392 68.06 -15.69 -21.78
N GLN A 393 68.00 -16.78 -21.02
CA GLN A 393 66.74 -17.27 -20.42
C GLN A 393 66.09 -16.22 -19.49
N ARG A 394 66.89 -15.43 -18.76
CA ARG A 394 66.37 -14.33 -17.93
C ARG A 394 65.88 -13.16 -18.78
N ALA A 395 66.54 -12.85 -19.89
CA ALA A 395 66.13 -11.83 -20.83
C ALA A 395 64.83 -12.23 -21.55
N GLU A 396 64.72 -13.47 -22.04
CA GLU A 396 63.49 -14.01 -22.64
C GLU A 396 62.34 -14.04 -21.63
N ALA A 397 62.59 -14.47 -20.39
CA ALA A 397 61.57 -14.42 -19.34
C ALA A 397 61.15 -12.98 -19.00
N ALA A 398 62.06 -12.01 -19.06
CA ALA A 398 61.76 -10.59 -18.85
C ALA A 398 60.96 -10.01 -20.03
N ILE A 399 61.31 -10.34 -21.27
CA ILE A 399 60.57 -9.97 -22.47
C ILE A 399 59.15 -10.54 -22.41
N GLY A 400 58.99 -11.82 -22.10
CA GLY A 400 57.67 -12.44 -21.96
C GLY A 400 56.85 -11.88 -20.79
N ARG A 401 57.47 -11.36 -19.72
CA ARG A 401 56.76 -10.60 -18.67
C ARG A 401 56.31 -9.22 -19.17
N ALA A 402 57.18 -8.51 -19.89
CA ALA A 402 56.86 -7.20 -20.46
C ALA A 402 55.77 -7.29 -21.53
N GLU A 403 55.76 -8.33 -22.36
CA GLU A 403 54.69 -8.58 -23.34
C GLU A 403 53.35 -8.87 -22.67
N ARG A 404 53.33 -9.71 -21.62
CA ARG A 404 52.12 -9.95 -20.82
C ARG A 404 51.61 -8.68 -20.14
N GLN A 405 52.51 -7.84 -19.62
CA GLN A 405 52.13 -6.54 -19.04
C GLN A 405 51.58 -5.59 -20.10
N ARG A 406 52.18 -5.54 -21.29
CA ARG A 406 51.68 -4.75 -22.42
C ARG A 406 50.29 -5.22 -22.84
N ASP A 407 50.07 -6.52 -22.95
CA ASP A 407 48.80 -7.09 -23.38
C ASP A 407 47.72 -6.92 -22.28
N ALA A 408 48.10 -6.99 -21.00
CA ALA A 408 47.21 -6.65 -19.88
C ALA A 408 46.79 -5.17 -19.90
N LEU A 409 47.75 -4.25 -20.07
CA LEU A 409 47.47 -2.81 -20.18
C LEU A 409 46.63 -2.49 -21.44
N ALA A 410 46.85 -3.21 -22.54
CA ALA A 410 46.03 -3.08 -23.74
C ALA A 410 44.59 -3.57 -23.51
N ALA A 411 44.40 -4.64 -22.73
CA ALA A 411 43.08 -5.13 -22.34
C ALA A 411 42.38 -4.16 -21.37
N GLU A 412 43.10 -3.57 -20.41
CA GLU A 412 42.58 -2.54 -19.50
C GLU A 412 42.15 -1.27 -20.26
N LEU A 413 42.98 -0.79 -21.19
CA LEU A 413 42.64 0.34 -22.07
C LEU A 413 41.42 0.03 -22.97
N ALA A 414 41.27 -1.21 -23.42
CA ALA A 414 40.09 -1.61 -24.19
C ALA A 414 38.83 -1.62 -23.30
N ALA A 415 38.93 -2.13 -22.07
CA ALA A 415 37.84 -2.14 -21.10
C ALA A 415 37.42 -0.72 -20.66
N GLU A 416 38.39 0.18 -20.47
CA GLU A 416 38.13 1.58 -20.15
C GLU A 416 37.43 2.30 -21.31
N ARG A 417 37.84 2.04 -22.55
CA ARG A 417 37.18 2.58 -23.74
C ARG A 417 35.74 2.09 -23.88
N THR A 418 35.47 0.81 -23.61
CA THR A 418 34.09 0.29 -23.62
C THR A 418 33.26 0.92 -22.50
N ALA A 419 33.80 1.05 -21.30
CA ALA A 419 33.12 1.69 -20.18
C ALA A 419 32.81 3.17 -20.47
N ARG A 420 33.73 3.88 -21.15
CA ARG A 420 33.51 5.27 -21.56
C ARG A 420 32.42 5.39 -22.62
N LEU A 421 32.39 4.49 -23.61
CA LEU A 421 31.32 4.46 -24.62
C LEU A 421 29.95 4.12 -24.01
N GLU A 422 29.92 3.23 -23.01
CA GLU A 422 28.70 2.92 -22.25
C GLU A 422 28.23 4.12 -21.42
N ALA A 423 29.16 4.83 -20.76
CA ALA A 423 28.85 6.06 -20.04
C ALA A 423 28.34 7.16 -20.98
N GLU A 424 28.96 7.34 -22.15
CA GLU A 424 28.51 8.30 -23.18
C GLU A 424 27.12 7.93 -23.73
N ARG A 425 26.83 6.63 -23.93
CA ARG A 425 25.48 6.16 -24.30
C ARG A 425 24.48 6.42 -23.19
N GLY A 426 24.85 6.17 -21.93
CA GLY A 426 24.01 6.45 -20.77
C GLY A 426 23.69 7.95 -20.65
N GLN A 427 24.69 8.81 -20.85
CA GLN A 427 24.50 10.27 -20.88
C GLN A 427 23.59 10.71 -22.03
N ALA A 428 23.76 10.15 -23.23
CA ALA A 428 22.89 10.46 -24.36
C ALA A 428 21.43 10.04 -24.13
N VAL A 429 21.21 8.88 -23.49
CA VAL A 429 19.86 8.43 -23.11
C VAL A 429 19.26 9.36 -22.04
N ALA A 430 20.04 9.74 -21.02
CA ALA A 430 19.58 10.65 -19.98
C ALA A 430 19.26 12.05 -20.54
N GLU A 431 20.06 12.57 -21.46
CA GLU A 431 19.78 13.82 -22.16
C GLU A 431 18.51 13.75 -23.01
N GLN A 432 18.27 12.62 -23.68
CA GLN A 432 17.06 12.42 -24.47
C GLN A 432 15.83 12.36 -23.55
N GLN A 433 15.89 11.62 -22.45
CA GLN A 433 14.83 11.57 -21.45
C GLN A 433 14.54 12.95 -20.84
N ALA A 434 15.59 13.75 -20.58
CA ALA A 434 15.43 15.11 -20.09
C ALA A 434 14.72 16.02 -21.12
N LYS A 435 15.06 15.90 -22.41
CA LYS A 435 14.37 16.62 -23.50
C LYS A 435 12.92 16.20 -23.64
N ASP A 436 12.65 14.90 -23.57
CA ASP A 436 11.30 14.35 -23.66
C ASP A 436 10.44 14.81 -22.46
N ALA A 437 11.00 14.82 -21.25
CA ALA A 437 10.35 15.37 -20.06
C ALA A 437 10.07 16.87 -20.18
N GLN A 438 11.01 17.66 -20.71
CA GLN A 438 10.78 19.08 -20.99
C GLN A 438 9.67 19.29 -22.03
N HIS A 439 9.62 18.45 -23.07
CA HIS A 439 8.56 18.49 -24.07
C HIS A 439 7.20 18.15 -23.47
N GLN A 440 7.11 17.13 -22.62
CA GLN A 440 5.89 16.78 -21.90
C GLN A 440 5.43 17.89 -20.96
N LEU A 441 6.35 18.53 -20.25
CA LEU A 441 6.03 19.70 -19.41
C LEU A 441 5.53 20.88 -20.23
N ALA A 442 6.13 21.14 -21.39
CA ALA A 442 5.66 22.18 -22.31
C ALA A 442 4.24 21.86 -22.83
N GLN A 443 3.97 20.62 -23.23
CA GLN A 443 2.65 20.18 -23.66
C GLN A 443 1.61 20.26 -22.52
N ALA A 444 1.99 19.87 -21.31
CA ALA A 444 1.11 19.97 -20.14
C ALA A 444 0.77 21.44 -19.87
N ARG A 445 1.75 22.35 -19.97
CA ARG A 445 1.53 23.78 -19.82
C ARG A 445 0.61 24.35 -20.90
N ASP A 446 0.83 24.00 -22.16
CA ASP A 446 -0.05 24.41 -23.27
C ASP A 446 -1.49 23.91 -23.05
N ASN A 447 -1.64 22.66 -22.56
CA ASN A 447 -2.95 22.11 -22.21
C ASN A 447 -3.60 22.86 -21.06
N TYR A 448 -2.85 23.22 -20.01
CA TYR A 448 -3.34 24.04 -18.90
C TYR A 448 -3.75 25.45 -19.35
N ASP A 449 -2.96 26.07 -20.22
CA ASP A 449 -3.27 27.39 -20.77
C ASP A 449 -4.53 27.36 -21.65
N ARG A 450 -4.70 26.27 -22.41
CA ARG A 450 -5.90 26.01 -23.23
C ARG A 450 -7.14 25.78 -22.37
N LEU A 451 -7.06 24.91 -21.36
CA LEU A 451 -8.12 24.70 -20.37
C LEU A 451 -8.45 26.00 -19.63
N GLY A 452 -7.44 26.79 -19.27
CA GLY A 452 -7.63 28.10 -18.65
C GLY A 452 -8.33 29.09 -19.59
N ALA A 453 -8.05 29.04 -20.88
CA ALA A 453 -8.74 29.85 -21.88
C ALA A 453 -10.21 29.42 -22.06
N GLU A 454 -10.47 28.11 -22.10
CA GLU A 454 -11.82 27.54 -22.16
C GLU A 454 -12.63 27.92 -20.91
N LEU A 455 -12.06 27.79 -19.71
CA LEU A 455 -12.71 28.22 -18.47
C LEU A 455 -13.01 29.72 -18.44
N ARG A 456 -12.12 30.57 -18.98
CA ARG A 456 -12.39 32.00 -19.13
C ARG A 456 -13.51 32.28 -20.14
N ALA A 457 -13.55 31.53 -21.25
CA ALA A 457 -14.64 31.63 -22.22
C ALA A 457 -15.98 31.24 -21.60
N TYR A 458 -16.05 30.12 -20.86
CA TYR A 458 -17.24 29.73 -20.10
C TYR A 458 -17.63 30.77 -19.05
N GLY A 459 -16.65 31.39 -18.37
CA GLY A 459 -16.91 32.49 -17.44
C GLY A 459 -17.57 33.69 -18.13
N GLN A 460 -17.10 34.06 -19.33
CA GLN A 460 -17.69 35.13 -20.14
C GLN A 460 -19.10 34.77 -20.63
N GLU A 461 -19.34 33.52 -21.02
CA GLU A 461 -20.68 33.04 -21.39
C GLU A 461 -21.65 33.08 -20.22
N ILE A 462 -21.21 32.65 -19.03
CA ILE A 462 -22.02 32.73 -17.80
C ILE A 462 -22.35 34.18 -17.46
N ASP A 463 -21.39 35.09 -17.57
CA ASP A 463 -21.62 36.50 -17.29
C ASP A 463 -22.52 37.16 -18.34
N ALA A 464 -22.40 36.77 -19.62
CA ALA A 464 -23.32 37.18 -20.67
C ALA A 464 -24.76 36.69 -20.39
N LEU A 465 -24.94 35.41 -20.05
CA LEU A 465 -26.23 34.83 -19.68
C LEU A 465 -26.83 35.49 -18.43
N LYS A 466 -26.00 35.81 -17.42
CA LYS A 466 -26.45 36.56 -16.23
C LYS A 466 -26.92 37.96 -16.59
N GLU A 467 -26.24 38.63 -17.51
CA GLU A 467 -26.62 39.97 -17.95
C GLU A 467 -27.90 39.92 -18.80
N GLU A 468 -28.06 38.88 -19.63
CA GLU A 468 -29.30 38.58 -20.35
C GLU A 468 -30.47 38.34 -19.38
N LEU A 469 -30.27 37.52 -18.35
CA LEU A 469 -31.22 37.30 -17.26
C LEU A 469 -31.56 38.59 -16.50
N ARG A 470 -30.59 39.49 -16.29
CA ARG A 470 -30.82 40.81 -15.70
C ARG A 470 -31.63 41.71 -16.63
N GLN A 471 -31.39 41.65 -17.93
CA GLN A 471 -32.16 42.39 -18.93
C GLN A 471 -33.60 41.86 -19.02
N GLU A 472 -33.80 40.54 -19.00
CA GLU A 472 -35.14 39.93 -18.92
C GLU A 472 -35.87 40.28 -17.61
N ARG A 473 -35.15 40.33 -16.50
CA ARG A 473 -35.70 40.81 -15.22
C ARG A 473 -36.02 42.30 -15.23
N ARG A 474 -35.32 43.11 -16.04
CA ARG A 474 -35.60 44.54 -16.23
C ARG A 474 -36.78 44.80 -17.18
N THR A 475 -37.03 43.91 -18.14
CA THR A 475 -38.18 44.02 -19.06
C THR A 475 -39.47 43.43 -18.49
N LYS A 476 -39.39 42.55 -17.47
CA LYS A 476 -40.54 42.14 -16.65
C LYS A 476 -40.90 43.19 -15.58
N LYS A 477 -41.82 44.07 -15.94
CA LYS A 477 -42.47 45.06 -15.09
C LYS A 477 -43.01 44.42 -13.78
N PRO A 478 -42.66 44.92 -12.58
CA PRO A 478 -43.14 44.35 -11.32
C PRO A 478 -44.56 44.85 -11.00
N ALA A 479 -45.51 43.92 -10.94
CA ALA A 479 -46.78 44.14 -10.25
C ALA A 479 -46.51 44.14 -8.73
N ARG A 480 -47.09 45.13 -8.05
CA ARG A 480 -46.96 45.41 -6.62
C ARG A 480 -47.27 44.18 -5.76
N GLY A 481 -46.47 44.01 -4.71
CA GLY A 481 -47.02 43.80 -3.37
C GLY A 481 -46.43 42.66 -2.56
N ARG A 482 -46.02 43.05 -1.34
CA ARG A 482 -46.13 42.32 -0.05
C ARG A 482 -44.86 41.60 0.46
N LYS A 483 -44.36 42.13 1.60
CA LYS A 483 -43.47 41.49 2.59
C LYS A 483 -44.08 40.18 3.12
N PRO A 484 -43.29 39.14 3.44
CA PRO A 484 -42.79 38.87 4.81
C PRO A 484 -41.31 38.40 4.85
N LYS A 485 -40.50 38.77 5.87
CA LYS A 485 -40.12 38.07 7.14
C LYS A 485 -39.08 36.93 6.96
N PRO A 486 -38.13 36.74 7.91
CA PRO A 486 -36.87 36.03 7.73
C PRO A 486 -36.87 34.58 8.27
N ALA A 487 -36.06 33.72 7.66
CA ALA A 487 -35.60 32.37 8.04
C ALA A 487 -35.15 31.71 6.71
N GLU A 488 -34.17 30.83 6.56
CA GLU A 488 -33.33 30.01 7.42
C GLU A 488 -32.19 29.50 6.51
N GLU A 489 -31.03 29.18 7.08
CA GLU A 489 -29.92 28.53 6.39
C GLU A 489 -30.32 27.10 5.97
N GLU A 490 -30.54 26.88 4.68
CA GLU A 490 -30.66 25.53 4.09
C GLU A 490 -29.34 25.13 3.43
N THR A 491 -28.75 24.08 3.99
CA THR A 491 -27.67 23.23 3.46
C THR A 491 -28.02 22.68 2.06
N PRO A 492 -27.10 22.67 1.09
CA PRO A 492 -27.37 22.15 -0.24
C PRO A 492 -27.30 20.61 -0.29
N GLU A 493 -28.37 20.01 -0.78
CA GLU A 493 -28.49 18.58 -1.12
C GLU A 493 -27.46 18.13 -2.18
N PRO A 494 -27.02 16.86 -2.14
CA PRO A 494 -26.06 16.30 -3.08
C PRO A 494 -26.70 16.03 -4.45
N ILE A 495 -26.02 16.51 -5.50
CA ILE A 495 -26.38 16.32 -6.91
C ILE A 495 -26.27 14.81 -7.26
N PRO A 496 -27.35 14.12 -7.66
CA PRO A 496 -27.30 12.75 -8.11
C PRO A 496 -26.91 12.70 -9.59
N GLY A 497 -25.75 12.09 -9.92
CA GLY A 497 -25.44 11.75 -11.31
C GLY A 497 -23.98 11.87 -11.78
N GLN A 498 -22.97 11.95 -10.90
CA GLN A 498 -21.59 11.80 -11.36
C GLN A 498 -21.23 10.32 -11.51
N THR A 499 -21.46 9.81 -12.71
CA THR A 499 -20.82 8.58 -13.18
C THR A 499 -19.31 8.73 -13.08
N SER A 500 -18.72 7.92 -12.22
CA SER A 500 -17.29 7.67 -12.11
C SER A 500 -16.68 7.44 -13.49
N VAL A 501 -15.83 8.36 -13.92
CA VAL A 501 -14.89 8.13 -15.02
C VAL A 501 -13.86 7.13 -14.51
N PRO A 502 -13.72 5.93 -15.11
CA PRO A 502 -12.68 5.00 -14.73
C PRO A 502 -11.32 5.60 -15.11
N MET A 503 -10.47 5.79 -14.11
CA MET A 503 -9.05 6.07 -14.31
C MET A 503 -8.44 4.93 -15.15
N PRO A 504 -7.73 5.22 -16.25
CA PRO A 504 -6.95 4.21 -16.95
C PRO A 504 -5.83 3.77 -16.00
N GLY A 505 -5.93 2.52 -15.53
CA GLY A 505 -4.88 1.87 -14.77
C GLY A 505 -3.61 1.80 -15.62
N ASP A 506 -2.52 2.24 -15.01
CA ASP A 506 -1.17 2.17 -15.51
C ASP A 506 -0.84 0.74 -15.97
N ALA A 507 -0.71 0.59 -17.28
CA ALA A 507 -0.05 -0.52 -17.91
C ALA A 507 1.47 -0.28 -17.81
N GLU A 508 2.05 -0.56 -16.65
CA GLU A 508 3.50 -0.77 -16.55
C GLU A 508 3.76 -2.27 -16.68
N GLY A 509 3.93 -2.68 -17.93
CA GLY A 509 4.70 -3.87 -18.26
C GLY A 509 6.18 -3.54 -18.17
N GLU A 510 6.86 -4.10 -17.19
CA GLU A 510 8.30 -4.34 -17.27
C GLU A 510 8.54 -5.80 -17.67
N PRO A 511 9.25 -6.01 -18.79
CA PRO A 511 10.19 -7.08 -18.91
C PRO A 511 11.60 -6.50 -19.06
N ARG A 512 12.50 -6.84 -18.15
CA ARG A 512 13.92 -7.11 -18.45
C ARG A 512 14.59 -7.89 -17.34
#